data_AF-A0A7C8DZU0-F1
#
_entry.id   AF-A0A7C8DZU0-F1
#
_cell.length_a   1.000
_cell.length_b   1.000
_cell.length_c   1.000
_cell.angle_alpha   90.00
_cell.angle_beta   90.00
_cell.angle_gamma   90.00
#
_symmetry.space_group_name_H-M   'P 1'
#
loop_
_entity.id
_entity.type
_entity.pdbx_description
1 polymer ?
#
loop_
_entity_poly.entity_id
_entity_poly.type
_entity_poly.pdbx_seq_one_letter_code
_entity_poly.pdbx_strand_id
1 'polypeptide(L)'
;MQTKFFLADKLILLVYFLGVILFGVYFRKKSNTPSAFMIADGRLPGWAVGLSILGTFVSSITFLAYPGQSYNSNWDVFMFSLTLPVAALVASRYFIPLYRTKVKVSAYEYLEQRFGAWARIYGSISFMLGSLARIGMILFLVSLVLHQLTGWSYITIIAITGIGVTFYTVIGGIEAVIWTDVIQVIILLAGAIISVIIMLAGMPGGPEQVIHIAAEHHKFSLGSWKPDLINPTAWVVILYGIMENLRNFGVDQNYVQRYQTTRS
;
A
#
# COMPACT_ATOMS: atom_id res chain seq x y z
N MET A 1 18.76 -8.61 -22.34
CA MET A 1 17.83 -7.96 -23.29
C MET A 1 17.59 -6.54 -22.79
N GLN A 2 18.20 -5.51 -23.38
CA GLN A 2 17.86 -4.12 -23.01
C GLN A 2 16.47 -3.84 -23.56
N THR A 3 15.46 -3.85 -22.70
CA THR A 3 14.12 -3.39 -23.03
C THR A 3 14.25 -1.94 -23.49
N LYS A 4 14.01 -1.66 -24.76
CA LYS A 4 14.02 -0.29 -25.27
C LYS A 4 12.84 0.44 -24.64
N PHE A 5 13.10 1.29 -23.64
CA PHE A 5 12.10 2.18 -23.07
C PHE A 5 11.78 3.26 -24.11
N PHE A 6 10.66 3.06 -24.82
CA PHE A 6 10.30 3.85 -25.98
C PHE A 6 9.97 5.29 -25.55
N LEU A 7 10.00 6.21 -26.52
CA LEU A 7 9.62 7.60 -26.26
C LEU A 7 8.18 7.69 -25.70
N ALA A 8 7.27 6.85 -26.20
CA ALA A 8 5.91 6.75 -25.70
C ALA A 8 5.86 6.40 -24.20
N ASP A 9 6.64 5.42 -23.75
CA ASP A 9 6.69 5.01 -22.34
C ASP A 9 7.19 6.14 -21.44
N LYS A 10 8.22 6.87 -21.90
CA LYS A 10 8.75 8.05 -21.20
C LYS A 10 7.71 9.16 -21.08
N LEU A 11 6.97 9.43 -22.14
CA LEU A 11 5.92 10.45 -22.15
C LEU A 11 4.76 10.06 -21.24
N ILE A 12 4.32 8.80 -21.25
CA ILE A 12 3.28 8.30 -20.35
C ILE A 12 3.71 8.49 -18.90
N LEU A 13 4.94 8.10 -18.56
CA LEU A 13 5.48 8.24 -17.20
C LEU A 13 5.55 9.71 -16.77
N LEU A 14 6.02 10.60 -17.67
CA LEU A 14 6.11 12.03 -17.40
C LEU A 14 4.73 12.66 -17.19
N VAL A 15 3.77 12.36 -18.07
CA VAL A 15 2.38 12.86 -17.96
C VAL A 15 1.74 12.36 -16.69
N TYR A 16 1.94 11.09 -16.32
CA TYR A 16 1.46 10.55 -15.05
C TYR A 16 2.05 11.30 -13.86
N PHE A 17 3.39 11.46 -13.79
CA PHE A 17 4.05 12.15 -12.68
C PHE A 17 3.61 13.61 -12.53
N LEU A 18 3.57 14.35 -13.64
CA LEU A 18 3.10 15.74 -13.63
C LEU A 18 1.61 15.81 -13.29
N GLY A 19 0.81 14.88 -13.79
CA GLY A 19 -0.62 14.78 -13.50
C GLY A 19 -0.88 14.63 -12.00
N VAL A 20 -0.18 13.71 -11.32
CA VAL A 20 -0.31 13.53 -9.86
C VAL A 20 0.09 14.80 -9.10
N ILE A 21 1.19 15.45 -9.49
CA ILE A 21 1.65 16.68 -8.83
C ILE A 21 0.63 17.82 -9.00
N LEU A 22 0.18 18.07 -10.23
CA LEU A 22 -0.80 19.13 -10.53
C LEU A 22 -2.13 18.86 -9.83
N PHE A 23 -2.53 17.59 -9.77
CA PHE A 23 -3.73 17.17 -9.06
C PHE A 23 -3.63 17.44 -7.55
N GLY A 24 -2.48 17.20 -6.91
CA GLY A 24 -2.30 17.60 -5.52
C GLY A 24 -2.36 19.11 -5.30
N VAL A 25 -1.79 19.90 -6.22
CA VAL A 25 -1.86 21.37 -6.18
C VAL A 25 -3.31 21.89 -6.29
N TYR A 26 -4.16 21.22 -7.07
CA TYR A 26 -5.58 21.57 -7.19
C TYR A 26 -6.31 21.58 -5.83
N PHE A 27 -5.96 20.67 -4.92
CA PHE A 27 -6.56 20.59 -3.58
C PHE A 27 -6.02 21.61 -2.57
N ARG A 28 -4.95 22.36 -2.88
CA ARG A 28 -4.35 23.36 -1.99
C ARG A 28 -5.38 24.28 -1.33
N LYS A 29 -6.29 24.84 -2.14
CA LYS A 29 -7.31 25.79 -1.65
C LYS A 29 -8.29 25.17 -0.65
N LYS A 30 -8.44 23.85 -0.66
CA LYS A 30 -9.33 23.10 0.23
C LYS A 30 -8.64 22.65 1.52
N SER A 31 -7.35 22.95 1.71
CA SER A 31 -6.52 22.43 2.81
C SER A 31 -5.94 23.54 3.71
N ASN A 32 -6.63 24.67 3.82
CA ASN A 32 -6.16 25.88 4.52
C ASN A 32 -6.30 25.82 6.06
N THR A 33 -7.05 24.86 6.61
CA THR A 33 -7.18 24.68 8.06
C THR A 33 -6.55 23.35 8.49
N PRO A 34 -6.09 23.22 9.74
CA PRO A 34 -5.53 21.95 10.23
C PRO A 34 -6.48 20.76 10.07
N SER A 35 -7.79 20.96 10.30
CA SER A 35 -8.82 19.93 10.11
C SER A 35 -8.96 19.56 8.63
N ALA A 36 -9.04 20.55 7.74
CA ALA A 36 -9.15 20.30 6.31
C ALA A 36 -7.90 19.59 5.76
N PHE A 37 -6.72 19.95 6.26
CA PHE A 37 -5.45 19.33 5.88
C PHE A 37 -5.31 17.90 6.38
N MET A 38 -5.66 17.63 7.64
CA MET A 38 -5.44 16.32 8.28
C MET A 38 -6.55 15.32 8.04
N ILE A 39 -7.81 15.77 7.98
CA ILE A 39 -8.98 14.88 7.89
C ILE A 39 -10.02 15.31 6.85
N ALA A 40 -9.71 16.30 6.00
CA ALA A 40 -10.63 16.81 4.97
C ALA A 40 -12.00 17.22 5.53
N ASP A 41 -12.08 17.65 6.79
CA ASP A 41 -13.35 17.98 7.48
C ASP A 41 -14.42 16.87 7.39
N GLY A 42 -13.99 15.61 7.31
CA GLY A 42 -14.90 14.47 7.20
C GLY A 42 -15.67 14.40 5.88
N ARG A 43 -15.32 15.19 4.85
CA ARG A 43 -16.16 15.37 3.65
C ARG A 43 -16.03 14.28 2.59
N LEU A 44 -15.12 13.33 2.75
CA LEU A 44 -14.80 12.37 1.70
C LEU A 44 -15.82 11.24 1.66
N PRO A 45 -16.16 10.74 0.45
CA PRO A 45 -17.08 9.63 0.33
C PRO A 45 -16.41 8.31 0.72
N GLY A 46 -17.16 7.42 1.38
CA GLY A 46 -16.63 6.17 1.92
C GLY A 46 -15.96 5.25 0.88
N TRP A 47 -16.43 5.26 -0.37
CA TRP A 47 -15.83 4.46 -1.45
C TRP A 47 -14.40 4.93 -1.80
N ALA A 48 -14.17 6.25 -1.80
CA ALA A 48 -12.85 6.80 -2.09
C ALA A 48 -11.88 6.50 -0.95
N VAL A 49 -12.37 6.60 0.29
CA VAL A 49 -11.60 6.24 1.49
C VAL A 49 -11.28 4.75 1.53
N GLY A 50 -12.23 3.88 1.17
CA GLY A 50 -12.02 2.44 1.07
C GLY A 50 -10.96 2.07 0.03
N LEU A 51 -11.02 2.65 -1.17
CA LEU A 51 -9.99 2.48 -2.19
C LEU A 51 -8.63 3.04 -1.75
N SER A 52 -8.60 4.16 -1.03
CA SER A 52 -7.35 4.71 -0.51
C SER A 52 -6.75 3.86 0.62
N ILE A 53 -7.57 3.23 1.46
CA ILE A 53 -7.13 2.20 2.42
C ILE A 53 -6.51 1.01 1.67
N LEU A 54 -7.15 0.54 0.59
CA LEU A 54 -6.61 -0.50 -0.27
C LEU A 54 -5.27 -0.07 -0.89
N GLY A 55 -5.17 1.15 -1.41
CA GLY A 55 -3.95 1.70 -1.98
C GLY A 55 -2.82 1.86 -0.98
N THR A 56 -3.14 2.15 0.29
CA THR A 56 -2.15 2.16 1.37
C THR A 56 -1.64 0.75 1.71
N PHE A 57 -2.49 -0.25 1.50
CA PHE A 57 -2.14 -1.66 1.70
C PHE A 57 -1.25 -2.19 0.58
N VAL A 58 -1.61 -1.89 -0.68
CA VAL A 58 -0.88 -2.36 -1.86
C VAL A 58 0.27 -1.41 -2.18
N SER A 59 1.50 -1.91 -2.10
CA SER A 59 2.72 -1.12 -2.34
C SER A 59 3.62 -1.77 -3.41
N SER A 60 4.75 -1.14 -3.72
CA SER A 60 5.78 -1.74 -4.57
C SER A 60 6.31 -3.06 -4.01
N ILE A 61 6.25 -3.26 -2.68
CA ILE A 61 6.58 -4.56 -2.05
C ILE A 61 5.61 -5.62 -2.57
N THR A 62 4.30 -5.42 -2.43
CA THR A 62 3.31 -6.41 -2.87
C THR A 62 3.33 -6.59 -4.38
N PHE A 63 3.57 -5.53 -5.15
CA PHE A 63 3.54 -5.60 -6.62
C PHE A 63 4.76 -6.32 -7.22
N LEU A 64 5.94 -6.20 -6.61
CA LEU A 64 7.17 -6.81 -7.12
C LEU A 64 7.59 -8.06 -6.35
N ALA A 65 7.56 -8.01 -5.02
CA ALA A 65 8.06 -9.08 -4.18
C ALA A 65 7.12 -10.29 -4.18
N TYR A 66 5.79 -10.13 -4.20
CA TYR A 66 4.88 -11.28 -4.15
C TYR A 66 4.91 -12.10 -5.44
N PRO A 67 4.83 -11.51 -6.65
CA PRO A 67 5.04 -12.27 -7.88
C PRO A 67 6.45 -12.86 -7.96
N GLY A 68 7.49 -12.13 -7.53
CA GLY A 68 8.86 -12.65 -7.48
C GLY A 68 9.02 -13.86 -6.56
N GLN A 69 8.40 -13.81 -5.38
CA GLN A 69 8.37 -14.93 -4.44
C GLN A 69 7.58 -16.12 -5.02
N SER A 70 6.43 -15.86 -5.65
CA SER A 70 5.62 -16.90 -6.30
C SER A 70 6.37 -17.56 -7.46
N TYR A 71 7.17 -16.78 -8.20
CA TYR A 71 8.03 -17.28 -9.27
C TYR A 71 9.17 -18.15 -8.71
N ASN A 72 9.85 -17.70 -7.65
CA ASN A 72 10.99 -18.42 -7.06
C ASN A 72 10.56 -19.66 -6.25
N SER A 73 9.42 -19.59 -5.57
CA SER A 73 8.94 -20.60 -4.61
C SER A 73 7.54 -21.09 -4.98
N ASN A 74 6.51 -20.79 -4.18
CA ASN A 74 5.11 -21.19 -4.35
C ASN A 74 4.18 -20.08 -3.81
N TRP A 75 2.93 -20.40 -3.49
CA TRP A 75 1.90 -19.47 -3.03
C TRP A 75 1.85 -19.30 -1.50
N ASP A 76 2.89 -19.67 -0.76
CA ASP A 76 2.95 -19.47 0.70
C ASP A 76 2.66 -18.02 1.14
N VAL A 77 3.16 -17.01 0.41
CA VAL A 77 2.87 -15.60 0.67
C VAL A 77 1.39 -15.23 0.48
N PHE A 78 0.63 -16.00 -0.31
CA PHE A 78 -0.81 -15.78 -0.47
C PHE A 78 -1.57 -16.04 0.84
N MET A 79 -1.04 -16.88 1.73
CA MET A 79 -1.61 -17.11 3.06
C MET A 79 -1.73 -15.83 3.88
N PHE A 80 -0.76 -14.91 3.76
CA PHE A 80 -0.83 -13.61 4.40
C PHE A 80 -2.05 -12.81 3.90
N SER A 81 -2.28 -12.79 2.59
CA SER A 81 -3.41 -12.11 1.96
C SER A 81 -4.77 -12.67 2.40
N LEU A 82 -4.85 -13.98 2.65
CA LEU A 82 -6.07 -14.63 3.16
C LEU A 82 -6.47 -14.19 4.57
N THR A 83 -5.54 -13.60 5.35
CA THR A 83 -5.85 -13.06 6.68
C THR A 83 -6.51 -11.68 6.63
N LEU A 84 -6.42 -10.98 5.50
CA LEU A 84 -6.90 -9.61 5.34
C LEU A 84 -8.41 -9.47 5.58
N PRO A 85 -9.30 -10.34 5.05
CA PRO A 85 -10.74 -10.25 5.31
C PRO A 85 -11.07 -10.37 6.79
N VAL A 86 -10.39 -11.27 7.52
CA VAL A 86 -10.59 -11.46 8.96
C VAL A 86 -10.22 -10.19 9.72
N ALA A 87 -9.04 -9.62 9.44
CA ALA A 87 -8.61 -8.38 10.07
C ALA A 87 -9.52 -7.18 9.73
N ALA A 88 -10.01 -7.09 8.48
CA ALA A 88 -10.93 -6.04 8.06
C ALA A 88 -12.29 -6.15 8.78
N LEU A 89 -12.81 -7.37 8.98
CA LEU A 89 -14.03 -7.60 9.76
C LEU A 89 -13.86 -7.15 11.22
N VAL A 90 -12.75 -7.54 11.86
CA VAL A 90 -12.44 -7.11 13.23
C VAL A 90 -12.29 -5.58 13.30
N ALA A 91 -11.58 -4.98 12.34
CA ALA A 91 -11.39 -3.54 12.29
C ALA A 91 -12.69 -2.78 12.14
N SER A 92 -13.55 -3.19 11.20
CA SER A 92 -14.85 -2.57 10.99
C SER A 92 -15.77 -2.68 12.21
N ARG A 93 -15.70 -3.80 12.95
CA ARG A 93 -16.56 -4.04 14.10
C ARG A 93 -16.08 -3.36 15.39
N TYR A 94 -14.77 -3.23 15.59
CA TYR A 94 -14.18 -2.80 16.86
C TYR A 94 -13.31 -1.54 16.74
N PHE A 95 -12.36 -1.49 15.82
CA PHE A 95 -11.42 -0.36 15.72
C PHE A 95 -12.05 0.90 15.13
N ILE A 96 -12.83 0.78 14.05
CA ILE A 96 -13.49 1.94 13.43
C ILE A 96 -14.42 2.65 14.42
N PRO A 97 -15.36 1.97 15.11
CA PRO A 97 -16.22 2.63 16.10
C PRO A 97 -15.45 3.24 17.27
N LEU A 98 -14.38 2.58 17.72
CA LEU A 98 -13.53 3.09 18.79
C LEU A 98 -12.89 4.43 18.41
N TYR A 99 -12.21 4.48 17.26
CA TYR A 99 -11.50 5.68 16.85
C TYR A 99 -12.44 6.81 16.44
N ARG A 100 -13.53 6.52 15.74
CA ARG A 100 -14.51 7.56 15.36
C ARG A 100 -15.15 8.26 16.56
N THR A 101 -15.21 7.61 17.73
CA THR A 101 -15.83 8.17 18.94
C THR A 101 -14.83 8.78 19.92
N LYS A 102 -13.57 8.31 19.93
CA LYS A 102 -12.59 8.67 20.97
C LYS A 102 -11.47 9.59 20.49
N VAL A 103 -11.15 9.64 19.20
CA VAL A 103 -10.02 10.45 18.69
C VAL A 103 -10.46 11.40 17.60
N LYS A 104 -9.74 12.50 17.44
CA LYS A 104 -10.00 13.47 16.37
C LYS A 104 -9.14 13.20 15.15
N VAL A 105 -7.84 13.01 15.33
CA VAL A 105 -6.89 12.85 14.22
C VAL A 105 -5.93 11.69 14.46
N SER A 106 -5.29 11.64 15.63
CA SER A 106 -4.26 10.65 15.90
C SER A 106 -4.80 9.42 16.63
N ALA A 107 -4.44 8.22 16.16
CA ALA A 107 -4.68 6.95 16.85
C ALA A 107 -4.11 6.97 18.29
N TYR A 108 -3.00 7.68 18.50
CA TYR A 108 -2.27 7.72 19.76
C TYR A 108 -2.92 8.64 20.79
N GLU A 109 -3.90 9.48 20.41
CA GLU A 109 -4.76 10.19 21.37
C GLU A 109 -5.52 9.21 22.26
N TYR A 110 -5.94 8.07 21.70
CA TYR A 110 -6.60 7.03 22.49
C TYR A 110 -5.66 6.41 23.53
N LEU A 111 -4.38 6.23 23.18
CA LEU A 111 -3.37 5.73 24.13
C LEU A 111 -3.16 6.71 25.28
N GLU A 112 -3.14 8.01 24.99
CA GLU A 112 -3.06 9.06 26.03
C GLU A 112 -4.25 9.01 26.99
N GLN A 113 -5.47 8.95 26.44
CA GLN A 113 -6.69 8.86 27.25
C GLN A 113 -6.70 7.63 28.15
N ARG A 114 -6.11 6.51 27.71
CA ARG A 114 -6.16 5.23 28.42
C ARG A 114 -5.00 4.99 29.38
N PHE A 115 -3.81 5.46 29.05
CA PHE A 115 -2.55 5.12 29.73
C PHE A 115 -1.68 6.34 30.09
N GLY A 116 -2.04 7.54 29.61
CA GLY A 116 -1.31 8.78 29.84
C GLY A 116 -0.34 9.16 28.71
N ALA A 117 0.24 10.36 28.82
CA ALA A 117 1.01 10.99 27.75
C ALA A 117 2.22 10.17 27.26
N TRP A 118 2.85 9.39 28.14
CA TRP A 118 4.01 8.55 27.76
C TRP A 118 3.64 7.53 26.67
N ALA A 119 2.44 6.95 26.72
CA ALA A 119 1.99 5.94 25.77
C ALA A 119 1.75 6.56 24.38
N ARG A 120 1.22 7.79 24.35
CA ARG A 120 1.08 8.55 23.10
C ARG A 120 2.42 8.89 22.49
N ILE A 121 3.37 9.36 23.28
CA ILE A 121 4.71 9.71 22.81
C ILE A 121 5.40 8.47 22.25
N TYR A 122 5.37 7.36 22.99
CA TYR A 122 5.93 6.09 22.55
C TYR A 122 5.30 5.63 21.23
N GLY A 123 3.97 5.52 21.16
CA GLY A 123 3.26 5.08 19.95
C GLY A 123 3.54 5.98 18.74
N SER A 124 3.57 7.30 18.94
CA SER A 124 3.86 8.26 17.88
C SER A 124 5.29 8.12 17.35
N ILE A 125 6.28 8.00 18.23
CA ILE A 125 7.69 7.83 17.83
C ILE A 125 7.90 6.51 17.10
N SER A 126 7.37 5.41 17.65
CA SER A 126 7.44 4.09 17.01
C SER A 126 6.83 4.10 15.61
N PHE A 127 5.68 4.77 15.44
CA PHE A 127 5.05 4.93 14.13
C PHE A 127 5.88 5.76 13.16
N MET A 128 6.44 6.90 13.61
CA MET A 128 7.25 7.77 12.74
C MET A 128 8.51 7.06 12.25
N LEU A 129 9.22 6.36 13.15
CA LEU A 129 10.41 5.59 12.80
C LEU A 129 10.09 4.42 11.87
N GLY A 130 9.03 3.67 12.16
CA GLY A 130 8.57 2.57 11.30
C GLY A 130 8.14 3.06 9.91
N SER A 131 7.44 4.19 9.85
CA SER A 131 7.03 4.82 8.59
C SER A 131 8.22 5.30 7.77
N LEU A 132 9.24 5.88 8.41
CA LEU A 132 10.46 6.30 7.72
C LEU A 132 11.18 5.11 7.08
N ALA A 133 11.33 4.01 7.82
CA ALA A 133 11.94 2.79 7.30
C ALA A 133 11.13 2.20 6.13
N ARG A 134 9.80 2.15 6.26
CA ARG A 134 8.89 1.65 5.22
C ARG A 134 8.96 2.50 3.95
N ILE A 135 8.89 3.83 4.07
CA ILE A 135 8.97 4.74 2.92
C ILE A 135 10.33 4.60 2.21
N GLY A 136 11.42 4.49 2.97
CA GLY A 136 12.76 4.25 2.41
C GLY A 136 12.81 2.96 1.57
N MET A 137 12.25 1.86 2.09
CA MET A 137 12.16 0.59 1.36
C MET A 137 11.31 0.71 0.09
N ILE A 138 10.15 1.38 0.15
CA ILE A 138 9.28 1.58 -1.01
C ILE A 138 10.01 2.38 -2.10
N LEU A 139 10.63 3.51 -1.74
CA LEU A 139 11.37 4.34 -2.70
C LEU A 139 12.54 3.57 -3.33
N PHE A 140 13.23 2.74 -2.55
CA PHE A 140 14.30 1.89 -3.07
C PHE A 140 13.77 0.86 -4.09
N LEU A 141 12.68 0.16 -3.78
CA LEU A 141 12.09 -0.82 -4.71
C LEU A 141 11.60 -0.17 -6.00
N VAL A 142 10.99 1.01 -5.93
CA VAL A 142 10.63 1.81 -7.12
C VAL A 142 11.88 2.15 -7.93
N SER A 143 12.96 2.52 -7.27
CA SER A 143 14.21 2.86 -7.94
C SER A 143 14.86 1.69 -8.67
N LEU A 144 14.73 0.45 -8.17
CA LEU A 144 15.22 -0.74 -8.84
C LEU A 144 14.58 -0.94 -10.21
N VAL A 145 13.25 -0.83 -10.29
CA VAL A 145 12.51 -1.01 -11.54
C VAL A 145 12.78 0.14 -12.50
N LEU A 146 12.71 1.38 -12.01
CA LEU A 146 12.91 2.55 -12.87
C LEU A 146 14.36 2.66 -13.37
N HIS A 147 15.36 2.23 -12.58
CA HIS A 147 16.75 2.17 -13.04
C HIS A 147 16.87 1.23 -14.24
N GLN A 148 16.28 0.04 -14.15
CA GLN A 148 16.30 -0.94 -15.22
C GLN A 148 15.61 -0.45 -16.51
N LEU A 149 14.56 0.35 -16.39
CA LEU A 149 13.82 0.91 -17.53
C LEU A 149 14.48 2.16 -18.13
N THR A 150 14.97 3.07 -17.28
CA THR A 150 15.40 4.41 -17.71
C THR A 150 16.91 4.58 -17.81
N GLY A 151 17.69 3.72 -17.13
CA GLY A 151 19.13 3.86 -16.94
C GLY A 151 19.55 4.96 -15.95
N TRP A 152 18.61 5.67 -15.32
CA TRP A 152 18.92 6.72 -14.34
C TRP A 152 19.46 6.13 -13.05
N SER A 153 20.36 6.85 -12.37
CA SER A 153 20.90 6.39 -11.09
C SER A 153 19.78 6.22 -10.04
N TYR A 154 19.94 5.25 -9.14
CA TYR A 154 18.98 5.02 -8.05
C TYR A 154 18.73 6.28 -7.22
N ILE A 155 19.79 7.04 -6.91
CA ILE A 155 19.73 8.28 -6.14
C ILE A 155 18.86 9.33 -6.87
N THR A 156 19.07 9.50 -8.17
CA THR A 156 18.28 10.44 -8.98
C THR A 156 16.79 10.08 -8.95
N ILE A 157 16.46 8.80 -9.10
CA ILE A 157 15.07 8.33 -9.07
C ILE A 157 14.45 8.56 -7.69
N ILE A 158 15.13 8.17 -6.61
CA ILE A 158 14.66 8.35 -5.24
C ILE A 158 14.45 9.84 -4.94
N ALA A 159 15.38 10.70 -5.32
CA ALA A 159 15.27 12.14 -5.10
C ALA A 159 14.08 12.75 -5.83
N ILE A 160 13.93 12.48 -7.14
CA ILE A 160 12.83 13.04 -7.96
C ILE A 160 11.48 12.55 -7.46
N THR A 161 11.34 11.24 -7.23
CA THR A 161 10.08 10.65 -6.76
C THR A 161 9.74 11.10 -5.34
N GLY A 162 10.70 11.10 -4.42
CA GLY A 162 10.51 11.54 -3.04
C GLY A 162 10.16 13.02 -2.94
N ILE A 163 10.86 13.90 -3.67
CA ILE A 163 10.56 15.34 -3.70
C ILE A 163 9.19 15.57 -4.34
N GLY A 164 8.89 14.92 -5.46
CA GLY A 164 7.60 15.07 -6.14
C GLY A 164 6.43 14.64 -5.25
N VAL A 165 6.56 13.48 -4.57
CA VAL A 165 5.56 12.98 -3.63
C VAL A 165 5.41 13.90 -2.42
N THR A 166 6.52 14.35 -1.83
CA THR A 166 6.49 15.27 -0.70
C THR A 166 5.82 16.59 -1.09
N PHE A 167 6.12 17.11 -2.28
CA PHE A 167 5.57 18.38 -2.75
C PHE A 167 4.05 18.35 -2.86
N TYR A 168 3.48 17.34 -3.54
CA TYR A 168 2.03 17.30 -3.72
C TYR A 168 1.30 16.94 -2.41
N THR A 169 1.90 16.15 -1.53
CA THR A 169 1.30 15.76 -0.24
C THR A 169 1.27 16.92 0.75
N VAL A 170 2.36 17.69 0.87
CA VAL A 170 2.44 18.88 1.74
C VAL A 170 1.52 20.01 1.26
N ILE A 171 1.28 20.12 -0.05
CA ILE A 171 0.39 21.16 -0.60
C ILE A 171 -1.07 20.76 -0.51
N GLY A 172 -1.39 19.51 -0.85
CA GLY A 172 -2.75 19.04 -1.04
C GLY A 172 -3.44 18.54 0.23
N GLY A 173 -2.68 18.10 1.24
CA GLY A 173 -3.24 17.47 2.44
C GLY A 173 -3.89 16.11 2.15
N ILE A 174 -4.61 15.56 3.15
CA ILE A 174 -5.16 14.20 3.08
C ILE A 174 -6.18 14.01 1.95
N GLU A 175 -6.90 15.05 1.56
CA GLU A 175 -7.86 14.96 0.44
C GLU A 175 -7.15 14.67 -0.87
N ALA A 176 -6.04 15.37 -1.15
CA ALA A 176 -5.22 15.08 -2.31
C ALA A 176 -4.70 13.64 -2.28
N VAL A 177 -4.16 13.21 -1.13
CA VAL A 177 -3.62 11.85 -0.94
C VAL A 177 -4.67 10.78 -1.26
N ILE A 178 -5.89 10.92 -0.70
CA ILE A 178 -6.96 9.94 -0.91
C ILE A 178 -7.37 9.87 -2.37
N TRP A 179 -7.53 11.01 -3.04
CA TRP A 179 -7.90 11.01 -4.45
C TRP A 179 -6.77 10.54 -5.37
N THR A 180 -5.50 10.84 -5.06
CA THR A 180 -4.36 10.27 -5.79
C THR A 180 -4.31 8.75 -5.60
N ASP A 181 -4.55 8.25 -4.39
CA ASP A 181 -4.57 6.82 -4.12
C ASP A 181 -5.66 6.11 -4.93
N VAL A 182 -6.86 6.69 -5.03
CA VAL A 182 -7.97 6.14 -5.84
C VAL A 182 -7.51 5.93 -7.29
N ILE A 183 -6.90 6.96 -7.89
CA ILE A 183 -6.40 6.88 -9.27
C ILE A 183 -5.30 5.83 -9.38
N GLN A 184 -4.36 5.81 -8.43
CA GLN A 184 -3.24 4.89 -8.41
C GLN A 184 -3.67 3.43 -8.28
N VAL A 185 -4.64 3.14 -7.41
CA VAL A 185 -5.21 1.81 -7.24
C VAL A 185 -5.87 1.33 -8.53
N ILE A 186 -6.63 2.19 -9.20
CA ILE A 186 -7.27 1.84 -10.47
C ILE A 186 -6.21 1.52 -11.53
N ILE A 187 -5.19 2.38 -11.67
CA ILE A 187 -4.09 2.17 -12.61
C ILE A 187 -3.33 0.88 -12.28
N LEU A 188 -3.05 0.63 -11.00
CA LEU A 188 -2.32 -0.54 -10.53
C LEU A 188 -3.08 -1.84 -10.80
N LEU A 189 -4.38 -1.88 -10.47
CA LEU A 189 -5.23 -3.04 -10.71
C LEU A 189 -5.42 -3.31 -12.21
N ALA A 190 -5.69 -2.26 -12.99
CA ALA A 190 -5.79 -2.38 -14.44
C ALA A 190 -4.46 -2.89 -15.04
N GLY A 191 -3.33 -2.34 -14.61
CA GLY A 191 -2.00 -2.78 -15.03
C GLY A 191 -1.76 -4.25 -14.69
N ALA A 192 -2.04 -4.67 -13.45
CA ALA A 192 -1.89 -6.06 -13.03
C ALA A 192 -2.75 -7.02 -13.86
N ILE A 193 -4.03 -6.70 -14.06
CA ILE A 193 -4.97 -7.53 -14.84
C ILE A 193 -4.53 -7.62 -16.30
N ILE A 194 -4.18 -6.48 -16.92
CA ILE A 194 -3.70 -6.45 -18.31
C ILE A 194 -2.41 -7.25 -18.45
N SER A 195 -1.45 -7.11 -17.53
CA SER A 195 -0.21 -7.90 -17.53
C SER A 195 -0.50 -9.40 -17.46
N VAL A 196 -1.38 -9.85 -16.57
CA VAL A 196 -1.77 -11.25 -16.47
C VAL A 196 -2.43 -11.74 -17.76
N ILE A 197 -3.35 -10.97 -18.35
CA ILE A 197 -4.01 -11.33 -19.61
C ILE A 197 -2.99 -11.48 -20.74
N ILE A 198 -2.07 -10.51 -20.90
CA ILE A 198 -1.02 -10.55 -21.93
C ILE A 198 -0.12 -11.77 -21.72
N MET A 199 0.29 -12.05 -20.49
CA MET A 199 1.12 -13.21 -20.17
C MET A 199 0.42 -14.53 -20.50
N LEU A 200 -0.84 -14.69 -20.10
CA LEU A 200 -1.61 -15.91 -20.37
C LEU A 200 -1.89 -16.11 -21.87
N ALA A 201 -2.21 -15.03 -22.59
CA ALA A 201 -2.44 -15.07 -24.03
C ALA A 201 -1.14 -15.31 -24.83
N GLY A 202 0.01 -14.92 -24.28
CA GLY A 202 1.33 -15.13 -24.89
C GLY A 202 1.91 -16.54 -24.71
N MET A 203 1.24 -17.43 -23.98
CA MET A 203 1.70 -18.80 -23.77
C MET A 203 1.53 -19.64 -25.05
N PRO A 204 2.57 -20.35 -25.51
CA PRO A 204 2.49 -21.13 -26.75
C PRO A 204 1.36 -22.18 -26.78
N GLY A 205 1.06 -22.79 -25.63
CA GLY A 205 -0.02 -23.76 -25.44
C GLY A 205 -1.31 -23.16 -24.86
N GLY A 206 -1.45 -21.84 -24.85
CA GLY A 206 -2.58 -21.12 -24.27
C GLY A 206 -2.54 -21.03 -22.73
N PRO A 207 -3.56 -20.40 -22.11
CA PRO A 207 -3.58 -20.11 -20.67
C PRO A 207 -3.49 -21.36 -19.77
N GLU A 208 -4.03 -22.49 -20.22
CA GLU A 208 -4.03 -23.75 -19.48
C GLU A 208 -2.61 -24.26 -19.23
N GLN A 209 -1.67 -23.96 -20.13
CA GLN A 209 -0.27 -24.34 -20.00
C GLN A 209 0.35 -23.80 -18.71
N VAL A 210 -0.01 -22.59 -18.27
CA VAL A 210 0.49 -22.02 -17.00
C VAL A 210 0.04 -22.86 -15.82
N ILE A 211 -1.22 -23.30 -15.82
CA ILE A 211 -1.79 -24.08 -14.72
C ILE A 211 -1.09 -25.45 -14.63
N HIS A 212 -0.89 -26.12 -15.77
CA HIS A 212 -0.19 -27.40 -15.82
C HIS A 212 1.26 -27.30 -15.32
N ILE A 213 2.03 -26.34 -15.85
CA ILE A 213 3.42 -26.11 -15.42
C ILE A 213 3.48 -25.76 -13.93
N ALA A 214 2.60 -24.86 -13.47
CA ALA A 214 2.55 -24.47 -12.07
C ALA A 214 2.19 -25.64 -11.15
N ALA A 215 1.28 -26.53 -11.57
CA ALA A 215 0.91 -27.71 -10.81
C ALA A 215 2.06 -28.74 -10.74
N GLU A 216 2.72 -29.01 -11.86
CA GLU A 216 3.87 -29.91 -11.95
C GLU A 216 5.04 -29.45 -11.06
N HIS A 217 5.28 -28.13 -11.00
CA HIS A 217 6.31 -27.54 -10.15
C HIS A 217 5.82 -27.20 -8.73
N HIS A 218 4.66 -27.68 -8.31
CA HIS A 218 4.07 -27.46 -6.97
C HIS A 218 3.96 -25.98 -6.57
N LYS A 219 3.79 -25.08 -7.54
CA LYS A 219 3.71 -23.62 -7.33
C LYS A 219 2.46 -23.19 -6.56
N PHE A 220 1.39 -23.98 -6.60
CA PHE A 220 0.15 -23.69 -5.86
C PHE A 220 0.19 -24.11 -4.39
N SER A 221 1.31 -24.66 -3.91
CA SER A 221 1.46 -24.97 -2.48
C SER A 221 1.36 -23.70 -1.64
N LEU A 222 0.60 -23.78 -0.54
CA LEU A 222 0.41 -22.69 0.43
C LEU A 222 1.44 -22.74 1.58
N GLY A 223 2.54 -23.48 1.38
CA GLY A 223 3.55 -23.72 2.38
C GLY A 223 3.30 -24.96 3.25
N SER A 224 4.24 -25.23 4.15
CA SER A 224 4.21 -26.37 5.06
C SER A 224 3.26 -26.12 6.24
N TRP A 225 2.53 -27.14 6.67
CA TRP A 225 1.69 -27.12 7.88
C TRP A 225 2.36 -27.76 9.10
N LYS A 226 3.65 -28.10 9.00
CA LYS A 226 4.40 -28.68 10.13
C LYS A 226 4.44 -27.69 11.31
N PRO A 227 4.39 -28.18 12.56
CA PRO A 227 4.50 -27.34 13.75
C PRO A 227 5.95 -26.87 13.94
N ASP A 228 6.37 -25.91 13.14
CA ASP A 228 7.69 -25.28 13.17
C ASP A 228 7.54 -23.75 13.24
N LEU A 229 8.11 -23.17 14.30
CA LEU A 229 8.08 -21.73 14.60
C LEU A 229 9.25 -20.96 13.99
N ILE A 230 10.30 -21.66 13.53
CA ILE A 230 11.50 -21.04 12.97
C ILE A 230 11.26 -20.67 11.52
N ASN A 231 10.59 -21.56 10.77
CA ASN A 231 10.31 -21.39 9.37
C ASN A 231 8.92 -20.75 9.14
N PRO A 232 8.71 -20.03 8.03
CA PRO A 232 7.42 -19.42 7.66
C PRO A 232 6.43 -20.50 7.17
N THR A 233 6.02 -21.38 8.08
CA THR A 233 4.96 -22.36 7.84
C THR A 233 3.60 -21.66 7.70
N ALA A 234 2.63 -22.33 7.09
CA ALA A 234 1.33 -21.75 6.78
C ALA A 234 0.63 -21.14 8.02
N TRP A 235 0.71 -21.82 9.17
CA TRP A 235 0.11 -21.33 10.41
C TRP A 235 0.90 -20.18 11.05
N VAL A 236 2.23 -20.16 10.90
CA VAL A 236 3.07 -19.02 11.33
C VAL A 236 2.72 -17.79 10.49
N VAL A 237 2.60 -17.95 9.18
CA VAL A 237 2.23 -16.86 8.25
C VAL A 237 0.81 -16.36 8.52
N ILE A 238 -0.15 -17.25 8.82
CA ILE A 238 -1.51 -16.84 9.21
C ILE A 238 -1.48 -16.03 10.51
N LEU A 239 -0.82 -16.54 11.55
CA LEU A 239 -0.78 -15.88 12.85
C LEU A 239 -0.12 -14.51 12.73
N TYR A 240 1.02 -14.46 12.07
CA TYR A 240 1.71 -13.22 11.75
C TYR A 240 0.80 -12.27 10.94
N GLY A 241 0.15 -12.78 9.89
CA GLY A 241 -0.72 -12.00 9.02
C GLY A 241 -1.92 -11.38 9.74
N ILE A 242 -2.58 -12.13 10.63
CA ILE A 242 -3.67 -11.59 11.45
C ILE A 242 -3.16 -10.46 12.34
N MET A 243 -2.04 -10.68 13.06
CA MET A 243 -1.49 -9.67 13.96
C MET A 243 -1.03 -8.41 13.21
N GLU A 244 -0.35 -8.61 12.08
CA GLU A 244 0.13 -7.54 11.20
C GLU A 244 -1.02 -6.71 10.62
N ASN A 245 -2.06 -7.38 10.12
CA ASN A 245 -3.21 -6.70 9.53
C ASN A 245 -4.08 -6.01 10.60
N LEU A 246 -4.21 -6.60 11.79
CA LEU A 246 -4.83 -5.93 12.93
C LEU A 246 -4.02 -4.72 13.41
N ARG A 247 -2.68 -4.79 13.40
CA ARG A 247 -1.84 -3.62 13.69
C ARG A 247 -2.06 -2.51 12.65
N ASN A 248 -2.10 -2.86 11.36
CA ASN A 248 -2.37 -1.92 10.29
C ASN A 248 -3.72 -1.21 10.48
N PHE A 249 -4.81 -1.95 10.67
CA PHE A 249 -6.12 -1.32 10.82
C PHE A 249 -6.39 -0.73 12.21
N GLY A 250 -5.73 -1.26 13.23
CA GLY A 250 -6.02 -0.95 14.63
C GLY A 250 -5.09 0.08 15.26
N VAL A 251 -3.88 0.30 14.74
CA VAL A 251 -2.87 1.14 15.43
C VAL A 251 -2.07 2.03 14.47
N ASP A 252 -1.96 1.64 13.20
CA ASP A 252 -1.21 2.43 12.21
C ASP A 252 -1.98 3.69 11.83
N GLN A 253 -1.33 4.84 12.03
CA GLN A 253 -1.92 6.16 11.82
C GLN A 253 -2.38 6.37 10.38
N ASN A 254 -1.74 5.76 9.38
CA ASN A 254 -2.15 5.91 7.97
C ASN A 254 -3.58 5.38 7.75
N TYR A 255 -3.98 4.33 8.47
CA TYR A 255 -5.32 3.76 8.37
C TYR A 255 -6.31 4.50 9.29
N VAL A 256 -5.92 4.72 10.55
CA VAL A 256 -6.81 5.35 11.53
C VAL A 256 -7.20 6.77 11.12
N GLN A 257 -6.28 7.53 10.51
CA GLN A 257 -6.57 8.88 10.01
C GLN A 257 -7.68 8.87 8.94
N ARG A 258 -7.69 7.86 8.07
CA ARG A 258 -8.71 7.70 7.02
C ARG A 258 -10.10 7.41 7.58
N TYR A 259 -10.22 6.83 8.78
CA TYR A 259 -11.52 6.66 9.43
C TYR A 259 -12.18 7.99 9.78
N GLN A 260 -11.38 9.05 10.00
CA GLN A 260 -11.84 10.38 10.37
C GLN A 260 -12.17 11.27 9.16
N THR A 261 -11.89 10.82 7.93
CA THR A 261 -12.10 11.63 6.72
C THR A 261 -13.51 11.50 6.13
N THR A 262 -14.39 10.74 6.78
CA THR A 262 -15.78 10.49 6.36
C THR A 262 -16.77 10.93 7.44
N ARG A 263 -17.96 11.40 7.05
CA ARG A 263 -19.00 11.87 8.00
C ARG A 263 -19.67 10.74 8.77
N SER A 264 -19.89 9.61 8.12
CA SER A 264 -20.62 8.43 8.62
C SER A 264 -19.82 7.17 8.36
#